data_AF-A0A941BAE2-F1
#
_entry.id   AF-A0A941BAE2-F1
#
_cell.length_a   1.000
_cell.length_b   1.000
_cell.length_c   1.000
_cell.angle_alpha   90.00
_cell.angle_beta   90.00
_cell.angle_gamma   90.00
#
_symmetry.space_group_name_H-M   'P 1'
#
loop_
_entity.id
_entity.type
_entity.pdbx_description
1 polymer ?
#
loop_
_entity_poly.entity_id
_entity_poly.type
_entity_poly.pdbx_seq_one_letter_code
_entity_poly.pdbx_strand_id
1 'polypeptide(L)'
;MRESPSEPSPSVSASSPRRARELGLSVGDLPTGTHNALTDVPGVRVGHTTLVRPPRVHSGVTAIVPDGVGPGSPLPGGVFAGNGYGKLLGTTQLAELGALETPVLLTSTLSAFRVADALVGWVLERPEGAAARSLNPVVGECNDGLLSDIRSRPVREEHVRAALDTACGGPVAEGGVGAGTGMTALGFKAGIGTSSRRVPLAGRDVTLGVLVQANFGGTLRVSGRAVTPADVGVPTADPDSTTSTAPEAGSCMVVVATDAPLDARQLTRLARRAVYGLARVGAAYGHGSGDYGLAFGTRPLGTPAGPAVVPDDRLDPLFVAVLDAVEEAVLNSLLTATTTTGPYGHTRHPLPAAPLLALLGRGDPGAAGGSQARSRATGPGPESGPVTRGSAGRGA
;
A
#
# COMPACT_ATOMS: atom_id res chain seq x y z
N MET A 1 -30.33 4.91 -47.22
CA MET A 1 -30.26 4.60 -45.78
C MET A 1 -29.04 5.32 -45.24
N ARG A 2 -29.23 6.34 -44.40
CA ARG A 2 -28.15 7.00 -43.65
C ARG A 2 -28.13 6.35 -42.28
N GLU A 3 -27.03 5.68 -41.94
CA GLU A 3 -26.82 5.15 -40.59
C GLU A 3 -26.50 6.29 -39.63
N SER A 4 -27.20 6.31 -38.50
CA SER A 4 -27.02 7.23 -37.40
C SER A 4 -25.73 6.91 -36.64
N PRO A 5 -24.94 7.89 -36.16
CA PRO A 5 -23.82 7.61 -35.28
C PRO A 5 -24.34 7.15 -33.91
N SER A 6 -23.84 6.01 -33.45
CA SER A 6 -24.04 5.45 -32.11
C SER A 6 -23.60 6.43 -31.02
N GLU A 7 -24.42 6.61 -29.99
CA GLU A 7 -24.12 7.41 -28.80
C GLU A 7 -22.87 6.90 -28.06
N PRO A 8 -22.06 7.81 -27.46
CA PRO A 8 -20.91 7.41 -26.66
C PRO A 8 -21.36 6.73 -25.36
N SER A 9 -20.81 5.55 -25.09
CA SER A 9 -20.92 4.85 -23.82
C SER A 9 -20.60 5.76 -22.62
N PRO A 10 -21.30 5.64 -21.48
CA PRO A 10 -21.10 6.52 -20.35
C PRO A 10 -19.66 6.38 -19.83
N SER A 11 -18.91 7.48 -19.89
CA SER A 11 -17.58 7.58 -19.27
C SER A 11 -17.73 7.34 -17.78
N VAL A 12 -17.03 6.33 -17.25
CA VAL A 12 -16.87 6.15 -15.81
C VAL A 12 -16.24 7.42 -15.26
N SER A 13 -17.03 8.27 -14.61
CA SER A 13 -16.54 9.50 -13.99
C SER A 13 -15.53 9.11 -12.92
N ALA A 14 -14.27 9.52 -13.08
CA ALA A 14 -13.21 9.26 -12.10
C ALA A 14 -13.53 10.02 -10.80
N SER A 15 -14.13 9.34 -9.82
CA SER A 15 -14.17 9.83 -8.44
C SER A 15 -12.75 9.91 -7.89
N SER A 16 -12.46 10.90 -7.05
CA SER A 16 -11.17 10.99 -6.35
C SER A 16 -10.81 9.66 -5.68
N PRO A 17 -9.54 9.23 -5.74
CA PRO A 17 -9.10 7.98 -5.11
C PRO A 17 -9.40 8.03 -3.61
N ARG A 18 -10.06 7.00 -3.10
CA ARG A 18 -10.46 6.88 -1.70
C ARG A 18 -9.96 5.57 -1.13
N ARG A 19 -9.54 5.60 0.14
CA ARG A 19 -9.07 4.41 0.86
C ARG A 19 -10.24 3.54 1.30
N ALA A 20 -9.98 2.28 1.61
CA ALA A 20 -11.01 1.30 1.96
C ALA A 20 -11.93 1.80 3.10
N ARG A 21 -11.36 2.34 4.18
CA ARG A 21 -12.13 2.85 5.33
C ARG A 21 -12.97 4.09 5.01
N GLU A 22 -12.52 4.94 4.09
CA GLU A 22 -13.30 6.10 3.63
C GLU A 22 -14.56 5.67 2.85
N LEU A 23 -14.56 4.43 2.34
CA LEU A 23 -15.70 3.79 1.69
C LEU A 23 -16.53 2.93 2.66
N GLY A 24 -16.21 2.93 3.96
CA GLY A 24 -16.85 2.07 4.95
C GLY A 24 -16.45 0.60 4.84
N LEU A 25 -15.35 0.28 4.13
CA LEU A 25 -14.77 -1.06 4.06
C LEU A 25 -13.71 -1.21 5.15
N SER A 26 -14.15 -1.60 6.35
CA SER A 26 -13.25 -1.87 7.49
C SER A 26 -12.80 -3.33 7.49
N VAL A 27 -11.51 -3.56 7.69
CA VAL A 27 -10.91 -4.89 7.83
C VAL A 27 -10.47 -5.11 9.27
N GLY A 28 -11.07 -6.09 9.93
CA GLY A 28 -10.82 -6.40 11.34
C GLY A 28 -11.33 -5.32 12.31
N ASP A 29 -11.22 -5.61 13.60
CA ASP A 29 -11.79 -4.79 14.68
C ASP A 29 -10.79 -3.86 15.36
N LEU A 30 -9.49 -4.03 15.07
CA LEU A 30 -8.43 -3.23 15.68
C LEU A 30 -8.44 -1.79 15.12
N PRO A 31 -8.27 -0.76 15.98
CA PRO A 31 -8.16 0.62 15.53
C PRO A 31 -6.87 0.83 14.73
N THR A 32 -6.89 1.77 13.79
CA THR A 32 -5.70 2.18 13.03
C THR A 32 -4.87 3.19 13.83
N GLY A 33 -3.64 3.43 13.38
CA GLY A 33 -2.92 4.66 13.70
C GLY A 33 -3.53 5.88 13.01
N THR A 34 -2.95 7.06 13.27
CA THR A 34 -3.44 8.36 12.78
C THR A 34 -3.53 8.44 11.26
N HIS A 35 -2.51 7.93 10.58
CA HIS A 35 -2.42 7.95 9.12
C HIS A 35 -2.89 6.64 8.49
N ASN A 36 -3.16 5.62 9.31
CA ASN A 36 -3.41 4.26 8.87
C ASN A 36 -2.32 3.82 7.87
N ALA A 37 -1.06 3.99 8.24
CA ALA A 37 0.09 3.80 7.35
C ALA A 37 1.28 3.21 8.11
N LEU A 38 2.26 2.66 7.38
CA LEU A 38 3.50 2.11 7.93
C LEU A 38 4.22 3.12 8.84
N THR A 39 4.16 4.39 8.46
CA THR A 39 4.72 5.55 9.15
C THR A 39 4.02 5.92 10.46
N ASP A 40 2.91 5.26 10.82
CA ASP A 40 2.36 5.36 12.18
C ASP A 40 3.28 4.70 13.21
N VAL A 41 4.15 3.78 12.78
CA VAL A 41 5.19 3.22 13.65
C VAL A 41 6.24 4.31 13.90
N PRO A 42 6.49 4.72 15.16
CA PRO A 42 7.39 5.82 15.46
C PRO A 42 8.79 5.60 14.87
N GLY A 43 9.31 6.64 14.21
CA GLY A 43 10.62 6.63 13.58
C GLY A 43 10.68 5.92 12.23
N VAL A 44 9.56 5.47 11.65
CA VAL A 44 9.54 4.93 10.29
C VAL A 44 9.12 6.00 9.30
N ARG A 45 9.94 6.20 8.26
CA ARG A 45 9.69 7.15 7.17
C ARG A 45 9.56 6.43 5.84
N VAL A 46 8.77 6.99 4.93
CA VAL A 46 8.60 6.47 3.57
C VAL A 46 8.86 7.58 2.56
N GLY A 47 9.56 7.26 1.49
CA GLY A 47 9.79 8.17 0.36
C GLY A 47 9.62 7.46 -0.97
N HIS A 48 9.28 8.22 -2.01
CA HIS A 48 9.03 7.69 -3.35
C HIS A 48 9.74 8.52 -4.41
N THR A 49 10.28 7.84 -5.41
CA THR A 49 10.57 8.44 -6.71
C THR A 49 9.73 7.74 -7.75
N THR A 50 8.78 8.48 -8.34
CA THR A 50 7.86 7.98 -9.37
C THR A 50 8.36 8.37 -10.76
N LEU A 51 8.58 7.38 -11.63
CA LEU A 51 9.04 7.59 -13.01
C LEU A 51 7.92 7.26 -13.99
N VAL A 52 7.34 8.31 -14.58
CA VAL A 52 6.31 8.21 -15.61
C VAL A 52 6.80 8.94 -16.86
N ARG A 53 7.12 8.19 -17.92
CA ARG A 53 7.46 8.72 -19.25
C ARG A 53 6.65 7.96 -20.30
N PRO A 54 5.36 8.31 -20.49
CA PRO A 54 4.46 7.55 -21.34
C PRO A 54 4.91 7.59 -22.81
N PRO A 55 4.60 6.53 -23.59
CA PRO A 55 3.94 5.30 -23.14
C PRO A 55 4.92 4.28 -22.51
N ARG A 56 6.22 4.62 -22.39
CA ARG A 56 7.26 3.62 -22.19
C ARG A 56 7.57 3.26 -20.75
N VAL A 57 7.57 4.21 -19.83
CA VAL A 57 8.09 3.99 -18.48
C VAL A 57 7.04 4.28 -17.43
N HIS A 58 6.79 3.28 -16.60
CA HIS A 58 5.95 3.35 -15.40
C HIS A 58 6.66 2.56 -14.30
N SER A 59 7.67 3.16 -13.66
CA SER A 59 8.53 2.49 -12.69
C SER A 59 8.91 3.46 -11.57
N GLY A 60 9.80 3.04 -10.66
CA GLY A 60 10.28 3.93 -9.61
C GLY A 60 10.89 3.19 -8.43
N VAL A 61 11.11 3.94 -7.36
CA VAL A 61 11.70 3.47 -6.11
C VAL A 61 10.80 3.88 -4.96
N THR A 62 10.61 2.98 -4.00
CA THR A 62 10.03 3.28 -2.69
C THR A 62 11.09 2.99 -1.65
N ALA A 63 11.40 3.98 -0.81
CA ALA A 63 12.31 3.86 0.31
C ALA A 63 11.54 3.77 1.62
N ILE A 64 11.89 2.81 2.47
CA ILE A 64 11.40 2.66 3.84
C ILE A 64 12.60 2.84 4.76
N VAL A 65 12.59 3.93 5.52
CA VAL A 65 13.75 4.40 6.29
C VAL A 65 13.38 4.43 7.76
N PRO A 66 13.71 3.38 8.53
CA PRO A 66 13.68 3.43 9.98
C PRO A 66 14.76 4.38 10.51
N ASP A 67 14.43 5.18 11.50
CA ASP A 67 15.36 6.13 12.10
C ASP A 67 16.49 5.40 12.84
N GLY A 68 17.71 5.90 12.65
CA GLY A 68 18.90 5.33 13.25
C GLY A 68 19.32 3.97 12.69
N VAL A 69 18.68 3.45 11.63
CA VAL A 69 19.16 2.22 10.97
C VAL A 69 20.54 2.46 10.35
N GLY A 70 21.48 1.55 10.63
CA GLY A 70 22.82 1.61 10.09
C GLY A 70 23.67 0.41 10.53
N PRO A 71 24.86 0.23 9.97
CA PRO A 71 25.75 -0.88 10.33
C PRO A 71 26.24 -0.83 11.79
N GLY A 72 26.32 0.37 12.40
CA GLY A 72 26.64 0.55 13.82
C GLY A 72 25.44 0.42 14.76
N SER A 73 24.22 0.36 14.22
CA SER A 73 22.96 0.39 14.96
C SER A 73 21.88 -0.45 14.27
N PRO A 74 22.14 -1.75 14.01
CA PRO A 74 21.21 -2.58 13.29
C PRO A 74 19.91 -2.79 14.08
N LEU A 75 18.80 -2.88 13.35
CA LEU A 75 17.48 -3.15 13.90
C LEU A 75 17.17 -4.65 13.84
N PRO A 76 16.40 -5.22 14.80
CA PRO A 76 15.94 -6.60 14.69
C PRO A 76 15.06 -6.73 13.45
N GLY A 77 15.28 -7.78 12.67
CA GLY A 77 14.55 -8.04 11.43
C GLY A 77 14.39 -9.52 11.13
N GLY A 78 13.39 -9.85 10.32
CA GLY A 78 13.09 -11.21 9.89
C GLY A 78 12.44 -11.23 8.51
N VAL A 79 12.63 -12.31 7.77
CA VAL A 79 12.13 -12.48 6.41
C VAL A 79 11.47 -13.85 6.23
N PHE A 80 10.43 -13.90 5.41
CA PHE A 80 9.78 -15.13 5.01
C PHE A 80 9.47 -15.11 3.51
N ALA A 81 9.94 -16.11 2.78
CA ALA A 81 9.57 -16.35 1.39
C ALA A 81 8.38 -17.32 1.34
N GLY A 82 7.22 -16.83 0.91
CA GLY A 82 6.05 -17.67 0.63
C GLY A 82 6.20 -18.40 -0.70
N ASN A 83 6.53 -17.65 -1.75
CA ASN A 83 6.99 -18.18 -3.03
C ASN A 83 8.23 -17.41 -3.48
N GLY A 84 9.28 -18.12 -3.85
CA GLY A 84 10.63 -17.58 -4.02
C GLY A 84 10.97 -17.10 -5.43
N TYR A 85 9.99 -16.89 -6.31
CA TYR A 85 10.22 -16.48 -7.71
C TYR A 85 10.52 -14.96 -7.81
N GLY A 86 11.51 -14.46 -7.09
CA GLY A 86 11.86 -13.05 -7.04
C GLY A 86 13.31 -12.81 -6.62
N LYS A 87 13.71 -11.53 -6.58
CA LYS A 87 15.07 -11.09 -6.28
C LYS A 87 15.03 -10.18 -5.05
N LEU A 88 14.99 -10.79 -3.88
CA LEU A 88 15.11 -10.06 -2.61
C LEU A 88 16.58 -10.09 -2.16
N LEU A 89 17.28 -8.98 -2.41
CA LEU A 89 18.69 -8.81 -2.04
C LEU A 89 18.83 -8.61 -0.52
N GLY A 90 19.93 -9.12 0.02
CA GLY A 90 20.32 -9.00 1.42
C GLY A 90 19.61 -9.93 2.41
N THR A 91 18.83 -10.88 1.91
CA THR A 91 18.02 -11.80 2.73
C THR A 91 18.81 -12.81 3.52
N THR A 92 19.91 -13.32 2.97
CA THR A 92 20.70 -14.37 3.61
C THR A 92 21.33 -13.86 4.91
N GLN A 93 21.94 -12.68 4.90
CA GLN A 93 22.47 -12.07 6.12
C GLN A 93 21.36 -11.61 7.08
N LEU A 94 20.23 -11.10 6.56
CA LEU A 94 19.07 -10.78 7.40
C LEU A 94 18.53 -12.02 8.14
N ALA A 95 18.46 -13.16 7.46
CA ALA A 95 18.01 -14.43 8.05
C ALA A 95 19.02 -15.02 9.03
N GLU A 96 20.32 -14.89 8.75
CA GLU A 96 21.42 -15.40 9.58
C GLU A 96 21.56 -14.59 10.87
N LEU A 97 21.61 -13.26 10.76
CA LEU A 97 21.92 -12.36 11.88
C LEU A 97 20.68 -11.80 12.55
N GLY A 98 19.51 -11.86 11.90
CA GLY A 98 18.30 -11.22 12.40
C GLY A 98 18.41 -9.70 12.47
N ALA A 99 19.26 -9.11 11.62
CA ALA A 99 19.71 -7.72 11.71
C ALA A 99 19.49 -6.97 10.38
N LEU A 100 18.76 -5.87 10.45
CA LEU A 100 18.57 -4.90 9.37
C LEU A 100 19.52 -3.72 9.61
N GLU A 101 20.50 -3.55 8.72
CA GLU A 101 21.56 -2.53 8.84
C GLU A 101 21.49 -1.44 7.76
N THR A 102 20.48 -1.49 6.88
CA THR A 102 20.24 -0.50 5.83
C THR A 102 18.74 -0.21 5.74
N PRO A 103 18.33 0.95 5.16
CA PRO A 103 16.96 1.16 4.72
C PRO A 103 16.48 0.03 3.79
N VAL A 104 15.17 -0.24 3.80
CA VAL A 104 14.56 -1.20 2.87
C VAL A 104 14.11 -0.45 1.62
N LEU A 105 14.61 -0.85 0.45
CA LEU A 105 14.17 -0.28 -0.82
C LEU A 105 13.32 -1.27 -1.61
N LEU A 106 12.30 -0.77 -2.29
CA LEU A 106 11.48 -1.51 -3.23
C LEU A 106 11.60 -0.89 -4.62
N THR A 107 11.57 -1.71 -5.68
CA THR A 107 11.69 -1.27 -7.09
C THR A 107 11.16 -2.34 -8.07
N SER A 108 11.37 -2.13 -9.38
CA SER A 108 11.20 -3.13 -10.43
C SER A 108 12.33 -4.18 -10.51
N THR A 109 12.01 -5.40 -10.96
CA THR A 109 12.91 -6.56 -11.00
C THR A 109 14.30 -6.28 -11.56
N LEU A 110 14.39 -5.71 -12.77
CA LEU A 110 15.69 -5.49 -13.44
C LEU A 110 16.43 -4.25 -12.92
N SER A 111 15.77 -3.45 -12.08
CA SER A 111 16.34 -2.30 -11.39
C SER A 111 16.89 -2.65 -10.01
N ALA A 112 16.46 -3.75 -9.39
CA ALA A 112 16.86 -4.17 -8.04
C ALA A 112 18.38 -4.13 -7.80
N PHE A 113 19.17 -4.58 -8.77
CA PHE A 113 20.62 -4.57 -8.69
C PHE A 113 21.23 -3.15 -8.66
N ARG A 114 20.68 -2.21 -9.46
CA ARG A 114 21.14 -0.81 -9.44
C ARG A 114 20.71 -0.10 -8.17
N VAL A 115 19.53 -0.44 -7.67
CA VAL A 115 19.01 0.12 -6.42
C VAL A 115 19.84 -0.35 -5.24
N ALA A 116 20.27 -1.63 -5.23
CA ALA A 116 21.18 -2.15 -4.22
C ALA A 116 22.56 -1.48 -4.27
N ASP A 117 23.14 -1.33 -5.47
CA ASP A 117 24.41 -0.63 -5.67
C ASP A 117 24.34 0.84 -5.17
N ALA A 118 23.30 1.57 -5.56
CA ALA A 118 23.06 2.94 -5.10
C ALA A 118 22.82 3.04 -3.59
N LEU A 119 22.13 2.06 -2.98
CA LEU A 119 21.92 2.00 -1.53
C LEU A 119 23.24 1.82 -0.79
N VAL A 120 24.13 0.95 -1.29
CA VAL A 120 25.47 0.78 -0.72
C VAL A 120 26.23 2.10 -0.73
N GLY A 121 26.27 2.79 -1.88
CA GLY A 121 26.92 4.11 -1.99
C GLY A 121 26.33 5.14 -1.01
N TRP A 122 25.00 5.24 -0.95
CA TRP A 122 24.29 6.19 -0.08
C TRP A 122 24.57 5.95 1.42
N VAL A 123 24.74 4.70 1.85
CA VAL A 123 25.08 4.36 3.24
C VAL A 123 26.56 4.64 3.53
N LEU A 124 27.48 4.27 2.63
CA LEU A 124 28.93 4.47 2.83
C LEU A 124 29.33 5.94 2.88
N GLU A 125 28.60 6.83 2.22
CA GLU A 125 28.82 8.28 2.26
C GLU A 125 28.38 8.93 3.57
N ARG A 126 27.58 8.23 4.38
CA ARG A 126 27.06 8.75 5.64
C ARG A 126 28.01 8.48 6.81
N PRO A 127 28.02 9.34 7.84
CA PRO A 127 28.82 9.12 9.04
C PRO A 127 28.64 7.73 9.67
N GLU A 128 27.41 7.21 9.65
CA GLU A 128 27.04 5.89 10.17
C GLU A 128 27.69 4.75 9.37
N GLY A 129 28.01 4.96 8.10
CA GLY A 129 28.68 3.99 7.22
C GLY A 129 30.22 4.10 7.20
N ALA A 130 30.80 5.13 7.81
CA ALA A 130 32.23 5.45 7.67
C ALA A 130 33.18 4.32 8.15
N ALA A 131 32.75 3.50 9.11
CA ALA A 131 33.52 2.38 9.63
C ALA A 131 33.19 1.03 8.96
N ALA A 132 32.19 0.99 8.06
CA ALA A 132 31.74 -0.25 7.44
C ALA A 132 32.75 -0.76 6.41
N ARG A 133 33.13 -2.04 6.52
CA ARG A 133 33.98 -2.73 5.54
C ARG A 133 33.19 -3.43 4.45
N SER A 134 31.96 -3.81 4.78
CA SER A 134 30.96 -4.42 3.91
C SER A 134 29.58 -3.96 4.39
N LEU A 135 28.57 -4.10 3.53
CA LEU A 135 27.20 -3.77 3.86
C LEU A 135 26.25 -4.78 3.23
N ASN A 136 25.11 -4.97 3.88
CA ASN A 136 24.00 -5.77 3.41
C ASN A 136 22.82 -4.88 2.97
N PRO A 137 22.76 -4.48 1.69
CA PRO A 137 21.63 -3.72 1.16
C PRO A 137 20.39 -4.61 1.08
N VAL A 138 19.28 -4.18 1.70
CA VAL A 138 18.01 -4.91 1.63
C VAL A 138 17.10 -4.28 0.57
N VAL A 139 16.95 -4.99 -0.55
CA VAL A 139 16.20 -4.50 -1.72
C VAL A 139 15.22 -5.56 -2.21
N GLY A 140 13.92 -5.24 -2.16
CA GLY A 140 12.84 -6.04 -2.72
C GLY A 140 12.36 -5.53 -4.07
N GLU A 141 11.63 -6.39 -4.79
CA GLU A 141 11.16 -6.05 -6.12
C GLU A 141 9.86 -6.73 -6.52
N CYS A 142 9.23 -6.19 -7.55
CA CYS A 142 8.19 -6.87 -8.34
C CYS A 142 8.39 -6.55 -9.83
N ASN A 143 7.78 -7.34 -10.70
CA ASN A 143 7.93 -7.18 -12.14
C ASN A 143 6.87 -6.21 -12.72
N ASP A 144 7.28 -5.02 -13.13
CA ASP A 144 6.43 -4.00 -13.77
C ASP A 144 6.36 -4.13 -15.31
N GLY A 145 6.89 -5.21 -15.89
CA GLY A 145 7.06 -5.39 -17.33
C GLY A 145 5.78 -5.41 -18.17
N LEU A 146 4.62 -5.61 -17.54
CA LEU A 146 3.32 -5.50 -18.21
C LEU A 146 2.99 -4.05 -18.59
N LEU A 147 3.30 -3.10 -17.70
CA LEU A 147 2.97 -1.68 -17.86
C LEU A 147 4.19 -0.79 -18.09
N SER A 148 5.40 -1.33 -18.09
CA SER A 148 6.65 -0.57 -18.15
C SER A 148 7.68 -1.26 -19.04
N ASP A 149 8.52 -0.48 -19.73
CA ASP A 149 9.72 -0.98 -20.41
C ASP A 149 10.79 -1.32 -19.36
N ILE A 150 10.60 -2.45 -18.70
CA ILE A 150 11.49 -2.98 -17.66
C ILE A 150 12.91 -3.21 -18.19
N ARG A 151 13.06 -3.52 -19.49
CA ARG A 151 14.35 -3.79 -20.14
C ARG A 151 15.20 -2.53 -20.28
N SER A 152 14.58 -1.36 -20.41
CA SER A 152 15.29 -0.08 -20.42
C SER A 152 16.00 0.23 -19.10
N ARG A 153 15.61 -0.44 -18.00
CA ARG A 153 16.12 -0.23 -16.63
C ARG A 153 16.12 1.27 -16.31
N PRO A 154 14.93 1.89 -16.19
CA PRO A 154 14.81 3.35 -16.14
C PRO A 154 15.30 3.97 -14.83
N VAL A 155 15.38 3.17 -13.75
CA VAL A 155 15.87 3.59 -12.44
C VAL A 155 17.39 3.73 -12.46
N ARG A 156 17.86 4.76 -11.75
CA ARG A 156 19.24 5.22 -11.65
C ARG A 156 19.49 5.73 -10.22
N GLU A 157 20.74 5.96 -9.88
CA GLU A 157 21.18 6.38 -8.55
C GLU A 157 20.46 7.64 -8.05
N GLU A 158 20.29 8.65 -8.90
CA GLU A 158 19.61 9.91 -8.53
C GLU A 158 18.18 9.67 -8.05
N HIS A 159 17.50 8.66 -8.58
CA HIS A 159 16.15 8.29 -8.19
C HIS A 159 16.12 7.59 -6.83
N VAL A 160 17.15 6.80 -6.52
CA VAL A 160 17.30 6.12 -5.23
C VAL A 160 17.58 7.15 -4.14
N ARG A 161 18.53 8.06 -4.39
CA ARG A 161 18.87 9.16 -3.48
C ARG A 161 17.65 10.03 -3.20
N ALA A 162 16.92 10.45 -4.25
CA ALA A 162 15.71 11.24 -4.07
C ALA A 162 14.69 10.52 -3.16
N ALA A 163 14.41 9.23 -3.38
CA ALA A 163 13.47 8.48 -2.56
C ALA A 163 13.92 8.39 -1.09
N LEU A 164 15.21 8.21 -0.85
CA LEU A 164 15.79 8.14 0.50
C LEU A 164 15.80 9.50 1.21
N ASP A 165 16.22 10.55 0.51
CA ASP A 165 16.44 11.87 1.09
C ASP A 165 15.12 12.63 1.32
N THR A 166 14.06 12.33 0.54
CA THR A 166 12.72 12.89 0.76
C THR A 166 11.83 12.00 1.64
N ALA A 167 12.35 10.90 2.19
CA ALA A 167 11.56 10.02 3.04
C ALA A 167 11.10 10.74 4.32
N CYS A 168 9.80 10.75 4.57
CA CYS A 168 9.18 11.44 5.70
C CYS A 168 8.15 10.56 6.42
N GLY A 169 7.80 10.94 7.66
CA GLY A 169 6.68 10.36 8.39
C GLY A 169 5.35 10.97 7.94
N GLY A 170 4.24 10.60 8.60
CA GLY A 170 2.92 11.12 8.25
C GLY A 170 2.22 10.31 7.15
N PRO A 171 1.26 10.90 6.41
CA PRO A 171 0.56 10.20 5.33
C PRO A 171 1.52 9.68 4.24
N VAL A 172 1.26 8.47 3.74
CA VAL A 172 2.04 7.85 2.65
C VAL A 172 1.25 7.89 1.36
N ALA A 173 1.89 8.23 0.26
CA ALA A 173 1.25 8.17 -1.06
C ALA A 173 1.03 6.70 -1.47
N GLU A 174 -0.16 6.39 -1.98
CA GLU A 174 -0.58 5.04 -2.36
C GLU A 174 -0.94 4.97 -3.86
N GLY A 175 -1.17 3.76 -4.37
CA GLY A 175 -1.50 3.50 -5.76
C GLY A 175 -0.27 3.44 -6.66
N GLY A 176 -0.38 3.99 -7.87
CA GLY A 176 0.66 3.95 -8.90
C GLY A 176 1.84 4.91 -8.66
N VAL A 177 2.48 4.85 -7.49
CA VAL A 177 3.61 5.72 -7.10
C VAL A 177 4.85 4.91 -6.74
N GLY A 178 6.02 5.54 -6.78
CA GLY A 178 7.30 4.93 -6.40
C GLY A 178 7.52 3.61 -7.14
N ALA A 179 7.84 2.57 -6.39
CA ALA A 179 8.00 1.23 -6.93
C ALA A 179 6.69 0.55 -7.35
N GLY A 180 5.52 1.07 -6.93
CA GLY A 180 4.20 0.61 -7.35
C GLY A 180 3.73 1.12 -8.71
N THR A 181 4.48 2.03 -9.34
CA THR A 181 4.04 2.79 -10.53
C THR A 181 3.49 1.89 -11.65
N GLY A 182 4.22 0.86 -12.05
CA GLY A 182 3.81 -0.07 -13.12
C GLY A 182 3.20 -1.38 -12.64
N MET A 183 2.80 -1.48 -11.38
CA MET A 183 2.33 -2.75 -10.79
C MET A 183 0.85 -3.01 -11.01
N THR A 184 0.48 -4.29 -10.99
CA THR A 184 -0.88 -4.79 -11.26
C THR A 184 -1.20 -5.95 -10.34
N ALA A 185 -2.39 -6.01 -9.77
CA ALA A 185 -2.77 -7.13 -8.92
C ALA A 185 -4.23 -7.50 -9.12
N LEU A 186 -4.51 -8.81 -9.08
CA LEU A 186 -5.86 -9.38 -9.06
C LEU A 186 -6.74 -8.93 -10.26
N GLY A 187 -6.11 -8.71 -11.42
CA GLY A 187 -6.76 -8.20 -12.63
C GLY A 187 -6.96 -6.68 -12.69
N PHE A 188 -6.52 -5.92 -11.67
CA PHE A 188 -6.64 -4.46 -11.61
C PHE A 188 -5.27 -3.78 -11.64
N LYS A 189 -5.27 -2.46 -11.85
CA LYS A 189 -4.13 -1.63 -11.52
C LYS A 189 -3.94 -1.64 -10.00
N ALA A 190 -2.68 -1.76 -9.59
CA ALA A 190 -2.27 -1.76 -8.19
C ALA A 190 -1.02 -0.89 -8.00
N GLY A 191 -0.33 -1.03 -6.88
CA GLY A 191 0.94 -0.37 -6.61
C GLY A 191 1.30 -0.41 -5.14
N ILE A 192 1.62 0.76 -4.59
CA ILE A 192 1.89 0.91 -3.16
C ILE A 192 0.57 0.95 -2.40
N GLY A 193 0.50 0.19 -1.32
CA GLY A 193 -0.61 0.28 -0.37
C GLY A 193 -0.07 0.21 1.04
N THR A 194 -0.74 0.85 1.98
CA THR A 194 -0.32 0.84 3.37
C THR A 194 -1.52 0.82 4.31
N SER A 195 -1.28 0.37 5.54
CA SER A 195 -2.26 0.25 6.61
C SER A 195 -1.54 0.12 7.95
N SER A 196 -2.21 0.42 9.05
CA SER A 196 -1.66 0.20 10.38
C SER A 196 -2.72 -0.24 11.39
N ARG A 197 -2.27 -0.83 12.49
CA ARG A 197 -3.09 -1.20 13.65
C ARG A 197 -2.41 -0.77 14.93
N ARG A 198 -3.21 -0.25 15.87
CA ARG A 198 -2.82 -0.15 17.28
C ARG A 198 -3.26 -1.43 17.97
N VAL A 199 -2.33 -2.08 18.65
CA VAL A 199 -2.49 -3.41 19.21
C VAL A 199 -2.25 -3.34 20.72
N PRO A 200 -3.25 -3.69 21.54
CA PRO A 200 -3.03 -3.89 22.98
C PRO A 200 -2.17 -5.14 23.18
N LEU A 201 -0.96 -4.97 23.68
CA LEU A 201 0.03 -6.05 23.82
C LEU A 201 0.75 -5.96 25.16
N ALA A 202 0.62 -7.00 25.99
CA ALA A 202 1.34 -7.10 27.27
C ALA A 202 1.26 -5.84 28.17
N GLY A 203 0.09 -5.19 28.23
CA GLY A 203 -0.14 -4.01 29.07
C GLY A 203 0.30 -2.66 28.45
N ARG A 204 0.65 -2.64 27.17
CA ARG A 204 1.00 -1.43 26.41
C ARG A 204 0.33 -1.44 25.04
N ASP A 205 0.03 -0.26 24.52
CA ASP A 205 -0.40 -0.11 23.14
C ASP A 205 0.84 -0.02 22.25
N VAL A 206 0.95 -0.95 21.30
CA VAL A 206 2.00 -0.95 20.28
C VAL A 206 1.40 -0.65 18.92
N THR A 207 2.20 -0.09 18.03
CA THR A 207 1.81 0.16 16.66
C THR A 207 2.42 -0.89 15.75
N LEU A 208 1.60 -1.42 14.84
CA LEU A 208 2.01 -2.28 13.74
C LEU A 208 1.63 -1.60 12.42
N GLY A 209 2.61 -1.39 11.56
CA GLY A 209 2.43 -0.80 10.24
C GLY A 209 2.74 -1.82 9.14
N VAL A 210 2.07 -1.70 8.01
CA VAL A 210 2.30 -2.52 6.81
C VAL A 210 2.39 -1.64 5.59
N LEU A 211 3.35 -1.91 4.71
CA LEU A 211 3.40 -1.39 3.34
C LEU A 211 3.52 -2.57 2.38
N VAL A 212 2.74 -2.54 1.30
CA VAL A 212 2.79 -3.52 0.21
C VAL A 212 3.22 -2.87 -1.09
N GLN A 213 3.99 -3.59 -1.88
CA GLN A 213 4.10 -3.39 -3.32
C GLN A 213 3.33 -4.53 -4.00
N ALA A 214 2.05 -4.28 -4.27
CA ALA A 214 1.12 -5.30 -4.74
C ALA A 214 1.25 -5.49 -6.26
N ASN A 215 1.71 -6.68 -6.67
CA ASN A 215 1.85 -7.03 -8.08
C ASN A 215 1.48 -8.50 -8.36
N PHE A 216 0.40 -9.05 -7.82
CA PHE A 216 0.17 -10.51 -7.84
C PHE A 216 -1.17 -10.92 -8.46
N GLY A 217 -1.20 -12.12 -9.06
CA GLY A 217 -2.42 -12.68 -9.65
C GLY A 217 -3.34 -13.36 -8.62
N GLY A 218 -4.54 -13.73 -9.07
CA GLY A 218 -5.56 -14.37 -8.26
C GLY A 218 -6.94 -13.76 -8.50
N THR A 219 -7.87 -13.98 -7.57
CA THR A 219 -9.21 -13.40 -7.65
C THR A 219 -9.45 -12.59 -6.39
N LEU A 220 -9.66 -11.28 -6.54
CA LEU A 220 -9.86 -10.39 -5.41
C LEU A 220 -10.98 -10.90 -4.51
N ARG A 221 -10.72 -10.88 -3.21
CA ARG A 221 -11.72 -11.14 -2.16
C ARG A 221 -11.91 -9.89 -1.31
N VAL A 222 -13.15 -9.45 -1.20
CA VAL A 222 -13.54 -8.32 -0.33
C VAL A 222 -14.70 -8.76 0.53
N SER A 223 -14.54 -8.69 1.86
CA SER A 223 -15.57 -9.12 2.83
C SER A 223 -16.12 -10.53 2.55
N GLY A 224 -15.24 -11.47 2.19
CA GLY A 224 -15.59 -12.86 1.89
C GLY A 224 -16.20 -13.11 0.51
N ARG A 225 -16.45 -12.07 -0.29
CA ARG A 225 -16.98 -12.19 -1.66
C ARG A 225 -15.85 -12.11 -2.69
N ALA A 226 -15.88 -13.01 -3.68
CA ALA A 226 -15.01 -12.92 -4.85
C ALA A 226 -15.45 -11.77 -5.76
N VAL A 227 -14.49 -10.99 -6.24
CA VAL A 227 -14.69 -9.82 -7.12
C VAL A 227 -13.73 -9.96 -8.29
N THR A 228 -14.27 -10.05 -9.49
CA THR A 228 -13.51 -10.00 -10.75
C THR A 228 -13.62 -8.61 -11.38
N PRO A 229 -12.74 -8.23 -12.31
CA PRO A 229 -12.89 -6.98 -13.05
C PRO A 229 -14.26 -6.86 -13.74
N ALA A 230 -14.77 -7.96 -14.30
CA ALA A 230 -16.09 -7.99 -14.94
C ALA A 230 -17.24 -7.68 -13.97
N ASP A 231 -17.19 -8.17 -12.73
CA ASP A 231 -18.23 -7.93 -11.72
C ASP A 231 -18.40 -6.45 -11.36
N VAL A 232 -17.36 -5.64 -11.60
CA VAL A 232 -17.32 -4.21 -11.29
C VAL A 232 -17.19 -3.34 -12.55
N GLY A 233 -17.49 -3.90 -13.73
CA GLY A 233 -17.54 -3.16 -14.99
C GLY A 233 -16.17 -2.73 -15.54
N VAL A 234 -15.08 -3.35 -15.09
CA VAL A 234 -13.74 -3.12 -15.62
C VAL A 234 -13.48 -4.04 -16.83
N PRO A 235 -13.02 -3.51 -17.97
CA PRO A 235 -12.68 -4.32 -19.13
C PRO A 235 -11.61 -5.37 -18.82
N THR A 236 -11.87 -6.63 -19.21
CA THR A 236 -11.01 -7.79 -18.92
C THR A 236 -10.02 -8.13 -20.04
N ALA A 237 -10.20 -7.57 -21.23
CA ALA A 237 -9.34 -7.80 -22.39
C ALA A 237 -9.20 -6.52 -23.24
N ASP A 238 -8.03 -6.36 -23.83
CA ASP A 238 -7.85 -5.53 -25.02
C ASP A 238 -8.15 -6.43 -26.23
N PRO A 239 -9.25 -6.22 -26.98
CA PRO A 239 -9.68 -7.14 -28.04
C PRO A 239 -8.64 -7.33 -29.17
N ASP A 240 -7.65 -6.44 -29.29
CA ASP A 240 -6.61 -6.44 -30.33
C ASP A 240 -5.24 -7.02 -29.88
N SER A 241 -5.14 -7.54 -28.65
CA SER A 241 -3.88 -8.08 -28.11
C SER A 241 -3.54 -9.47 -28.71
N THR A 242 -2.79 -9.48 -29.81
CA THR A 242 -2.23 -10.69 -30.46
C THR A 242 -1.05 -11.33 -29.71
N THR A 243 -0.59 -10.72 -28.62
CA THR A 243 0.52 -11.21 -27.79
C THR A 243 0.01 -11.99 -26.57
N SER A 244 0.14 -13.32 -26.62
CA SER A 244 0.17 -14.31 -25.53
C SER A 244 -0.54 -13.97 -24.21
N THR A 245 -1.58 -14.76 -23.90
CA THR A 245 -2.29 -14.93 -22.62
C THR A 245 -1.40 -15.53 -21.51
N ALA A 246 -0.14 -15.07 -21.36
CA ALA A 246 0.71 -15.57 -20.29
C ALA A 246 0.02 -15.29 -18.95
N PRO A 247 -0.16 -16.30 -18.08
CA PRO A 247 -0.76 -16.09 -16.76
C PRO A 247 0.04 -15.02 -16.02
N GLU A 248 -0.66 -14.13 -15.30
CA GLU A 248 -0.06 -13.03 -14.54
C GLU A 248 1.05 -13.57 -13.62
N ALA A 249 2.30 -13.48 -14.09
CA ALA A 249 3.49 -13.72 -13.29
C ALA A 249 3.67 -12.50 -12.40
N GLY A 250 3.16 -12.62 -11.18
CA GLY A 250 3.17 -11.53 -10.22
C GLY A 250 4.35 -11.57 -9.26
N SER A 251 4.33 -10.72 -8.24
CA SER A 251 5.14 -10.74 -7.02
C SER A 251 4.43 -9.87 -5.98
N CYS A 252 4.74 -10.03 -4.71
CA CYS A 252 4.32 -9.08 -3.69
C CYS A 252 5.42 -8.93 -2.64
N MET A 253 5.86 -7.69 -2.42
CA MET A 253 6.67 -7.36 -1.26
C MET A 253 5.76 -6.81 -0.17
N VAL A 254 5.73 -7.47 0.99
CA VAL A 254 5.02 -7.00 2.18
C VAL A 254 6.05 -6.65 3.25
N VAL A 255 6.11 -5.38 3.63
CA VAL A 255 6.99 -4.88 4.68
C VAL A 255 6.17 -4.53 5.92
N VAL A 256 6.55 -5.08 7.05
CA VAL A 256 5.92 -4.90 8.36
C VAL A 256 6.89 -4.17 9.28
N ALA A 257 6.41 -3.13 9.97
CA ALA A 257 7.15 -2.47 11.04
C ALA A 257 6.36 -2.54 12.34
N THR A 258 7.05 -2.59 13.48
CA THR A 258 6.41 -2.45 14.79
C THR A 258 7.34 -1.87 15.84
N ASP A 259 6.77 -1.17 16.81
CA ASP A 259 7.46 -0.73 18.04
C ASP A 259 7.34 -1.77 19.18
N ALA A 260 6.71 -2.93 18.93
CA ALA A 260 6.74 -4.08 19.83
C ALA A 260 8.18 -4.57 20.08
N PRO A 261 8.55 -4.97 21.31
CA PRO A 261 9.91 -5.38 21.62
C PRO A 261 10.04 -6.86 21.24
N LEU A 262 10.34 -7.11 19.96
CA LEU A 262 10.40 -8.45 19.39
C LEU A 262 11.83 -8.82 19.02
N ASP A 263 12.15 -10.10 19.15
CA ASP A 263 13.39 -10.66 18.59
C ASP A 263 13.22 -11.00 17.09
N ALA A 264 14.33 -11.32 16.43
CA ALA A 264 14.35 -11.65 14.99
C ALA A 264 13.52 -12.89 14.62
N ARG A 265 13.45 -13.89 15.50
CA ARG A 265 12.64 -15.09 15.28
C ARG A 265 11.15 -14.72 15.33
N GLN A 266 10.75 -13.88 16.27
CA GLN A 266 9.38 -13.39 16.40
C GLN A 266 9.00 -12.49 15.21
N LEU A 267 9.90 -11.63 14.74
CA LEU A 267 9.69 -10.85 13.52
C LEU A 267 9.56 -11.75 12.28
N THR A 268 10.33 -12.83 12.20
CA THR A 268 10.14 -13.86 11.15
C THR A 268 8.75 -14.50 11.23
N ARG A 269 8.19 -14.69 12.43
CA ARG A 269 6.80 -15.15 12.61
C ARG A 269 5.80 -14.11 12.08
N LEU A 270 6.02 -12.81 12.32
CA LEU A 270 5.20 -11.71 11.75
C LEU A 270 5.30 -11.69 10.21
N ALA A 271 6.51 -11.74 9.65
CA ALA A 271 6.74 -11.80 8.20
C ALA A 271 5.96 -12.96 7.54
N ARG A 272 5.90 -14.11 8.23
CA ARG A 272 5.10 -15.26 7.77
C ARG A 272 3.60 -14.96 7.74
N ARG A 273 3.07 -14.26 8.76
CA ARG A 273 1.66 -13.80 8.75
C ARG A 273 1.41 -12.77 7.66
N ALA A 274 2.40 -11.95 7.33
CA ALA A 274 2.30 -10.94 6.30
C ALA A 274 1.99 -11.57 4.94
N VAL A 275 2.74 -12.64 4.60
CA VAL A 275 2.45 -13.47 3.43
C VAL A 275 1.05 -14.08 3.55
N TYR A 276 0.70 -14.74 4.66
CA TYR A 276 -0.63 -15.36 4.82
C TYR A 276 -1.79 -14.37 4.63
N GLY A 277 -1.62 -13.09 4.98
CA GLY A 277 -2.58 -12.02 4.74
C GLY A 277 -2.94 -11.86 3.25
N LEU A 278 -2.02 -12.11 2.33
CA LEU A 278 -2.26 -12.05 0.89
C LEU A 278 -3.32 -13.07 0.44
N ALA A 279 -3.42 -14.23 1.11
CA ALA A 279 -4.45 -15.21 0.79
C ALA A 279 -5.87 -14.70 1.12
N ARG A 280 -6.02 -13.83 2.13
CA ARG A 280 -7.31 -13.26 2.53
C ARG A 280 -7.90 -12.35 1.44
N VAL A 281 -7.04 -11.65 0.70
CA VAL A 281 -7.41 -10.83 -0.47
C VAL A 281 -7.44 -11.62 -1.78
N GLY A 282 -7.08 -12.90 -1.76
CA GLY A 282 -7.25 -13.81 -2.89
C GLY A 282 -6.01 -14.05 -3.75
N ALA A 283 -4.80 -13.86 -3.21
CA ALA A 283 -3.56 -14.22 -3.89
C ALA A 283 -3.52 -15.72 -4.25
N ALA A 284 -3.07 -16.02 -5.48
CA ALA A 284 -2.97 -17.39 -5.97
C ALA A 284 -1.60 -18.06 -5.72
N TYR A 285 -0.56 -17.31 -5.34
CA TYR A 285 0.82 -17.81 -5.22
C TYR A 285 1.31 -18.58 -6.46
N GLY A 286 0.98 -18.06 -7.65
CA GLY A 286 1.30 -18.73 -8.91
C GLY A 286 2.80 -18.98 -9.10
N HIS A 287 3.17 -19.94 -9.94
CA HIS A 287 4.56 -20.39 -10.13
C HIS A 287 5.57 -19.24 -10.29
N GLY A 288 5.24 -18.25 -11.12
CA GLY A 288 6.09 -17.09 -11.39
C GLY A 288 6.06 -15.98 -10.34
N SER A 289 5.50 -16.23 -9.14
CA SER A 289 5.24 -15.21 -8.12
C SER A 289 6.32 -15.09 -7.04
N GLY A 290 6.94 -13.92 -6.89
CA GLY A 290 7.83 -13.62 -5.77
C GLY A 290 7.07 -13.01 -4.60
N ASP A 291 6.61 -13.84 -3.65
CA ASP A 291 5.78 -13.39 -2.53
C ASP A 291 6.58 -13.44 -1.21
N TYR A 292 6.96 -12.26 -0.71
CA TYR A 292 7.83 -12.12 0.44
C TYR A 292 7.22 -11.26 1.54
N GLY A 293 7.41 -11.69 2.77
CA GLY A 293 7.22 -10.88 3.97
C GLY A 293 8.57 -10.48 4.55
N LEU A 294 8.73 -9.21 4.91
CA LEU A 294 9.83 -8.70 5.70
C LEU A 294 9.26 -7.97 6.90
N ALA A 295 9.75 -8.24 8.10
CA ALA A 295 9.33 -7.55 9.32
C ALA A 295 10.53 -7.01 10.08
N PHE A 296 10.44 -5.80 10.63
CA PHE A 296 11.47 -5.22 11.47
C PHE A 296 10.89 -4.49 12.69
N GLY A 297 11.67 -4.43 13.76
CA GLY A 297 11.40 -3.59 14.92
C GLY A 297 12.15 -2.26 14.83
N THR A 298 11.72 -1.24 15.58
CA THR A 298 12.35 0.10 15.55
C THR A 298 13.41 0.34 16.63
N ARG A 299 13.65 -0.64 17.51
CA ARG A 299 14.67 -0.52 18.56
C ARG A 299 15.96 -1.22 18.13
N PRO A 300 17.12 -0.53 18.09
CA PRO A 300 18.39 -1.17 17.73
C PRO A 300 18.78 -2.34 18.63
N LEU A 301 19.40 -3.36 18.01
CA LEU A 301 19.98 -4.50 18.69
C LEU A 301 21.09 -4.05 19.66
N GLY A 302 21.24 -4.76 20.78
CA GLY A 302 22.27 -4.45 21.78
C GLY A 302 22.00 -3.20 22.63
N THR A 303 20.88 -2.49 22.44
CA THR A 303 20.49 -1.37 23.32
C THR A 303 20.31 -1.85 24.78
N PRO A 304 21.11 -1.34 25.74
CA PRO A 304 20.99 -1.73 27.15
C PRO A 304 19.65 -1.27 27.76
N ALA A 305 19.11 -2.04 28.70
CA ALA A 305 17.92 -1.68 29.52
C ALA A 305 16.65 -1.31 28.72
N GLY A 306 16.35 -2.05 27.64
CA GLY A 306 15.07 -1.95 26.92
C GLY A 306 13.92 -2.75 27.57
N PRO A 307 12.68 -2.60 27.08
CA PRO A 307 11.57 -3.46 27.49
C PRO A 307 11.91 -4.93 27.22
N ALA A 308 11.52 -5.81 28.13
CA ALA A 308 11.66 -7.24 27.94
C ALA A 308 10.97 -7.66 26.63
N VAL A 309 11.59 -8.62 25.93
CA VAL A 309 10.99 -9.21 24.72
C VAL A 309 9.63 -9.79 25.09
N VAL A 310 8.62 -9.53 24.26
CA VAL A 310 7.27 -10.05 24.50
C VAL A 310 7.30 -11.58 24.49
N PRO A 311 6.72 -12.26 25.51
CA PRO A 311 6.61 -13.72 25.50
C PRO A 311 5.86 -14.25 24.27
N ASP A 312 6.28 -15.41 23.77
CA ASP A 312 5.75 -15.97 22.52
C ASP A 312 4.24 -16.26 22.51
N ASP A 313 3.68 -16.61 23.67
CA ASP A 313 2.26 -16.90 23.90
C ASP A 313 1.40 -15.63 23.93
N ARG A 314 2.03 -14.44 23.91
CA ARG A 314 1.35 -13.15 23.84
C ARG A 314 1.35 -12.52 22.44
N LEU A 315 1.90 -13.19 21.42
CA LEU A 315 2.03 -12.62 20.07
C LEU A 315 0.76 -12.68 19.21
N ASP A 316 -0.25 -13.45 19.59
CA ASP A 316 -1.45 -13.64 18.76
C ASP A 316 -2.16 -12.34 18.33
N PRO A 317 -2.30 -11.30 19.20
CA PRO A 317 -2.83 -10.00 18.78
C PRO A 317 -2.04 -9.36 17.62
N LEU A 318 -0.71 -9.48 17.61
CA LEU A 318 0.11 -9.00 16.51
C LEU A 318 -0.09 -9.83 15.23
N PHE A 319 -0.28 -11.14 15.35
CA PHE A 319 -0.54 -11.98 14.18
C PHE A 319 -1.85 -11.61 13.50
N VAL A 320 -2.93 -11.39 14.27
CA VAL A 320 -4.20 -10.91 13.73
C VAL A 320 -4.04 -9.52 13.11
N ALA A 321 -3.36 -8.61 13.80
CA ALA A 321 -3.10 -7.26 13.30
C ALA A 321 -2.36 -7.25 11.96
N VAL A 322 -1.35 -8.11 11.77
CA VAL A 322 -0.64 -8.25 10.49
C VAL A 322 -1.59 -8.70 9.39
N LEU A 323 -2.42 -9.73 9.64
CA LEU A 323 -3.35 -10.24 8.64
C LEU A 323 -4.34 -9.16 8.18
N ASP A 324 -4.91 -8.41 9.13
CA ASP A 324 -5.87 -7.34 8.83
C ASP A 324 -5.20 -6.15 8.14
N ALA A 325 -4.00 -5.77 8.57
CA ALA A 325 -3.26 -4.67 7.97
C ALA A 325 -2.83 -4.98 6.53
N VAL A 326 -2.41 -6.21 6.23
CA VAL A 326 -2.09 -6.63 4.85
C VAL A 326 -3.31 -6.61 3.96
N GLU A 327 -4.42 -7.19 4.41
CA GLU A 327 -5.67 -7.20 3.64
C GLU A 327 -6.11 -5.76 3.31
N GLU A 328 -6.09 -4.86 4.29
CA GLU A 328 -6.45 -3.46 4.05
C GLU A 328 -5.43 -2.72 3.17
N ALA A 329 -4.12 -2.95 3.34
CA ALA A 329 -3.09 -2.31 2.53
C ALA A 329 -3.23 -2.67 1.04
N VAL A 330 -3.54 -3.94 0.72
CA VAL A 330 -3.80 -4.35 -0.66
C VAL A 330 -5.05 -3.66 -1.21
N LEU A 331 -6.14 -3.60 -0.44
CA LEU A 331 -7.36 -2.88 -0.86
C LEU A 331 -7.07 -1.41 -1.14
N ASN A 332 -6.32 -0.74 -0.25
CA ASN A 332 -5.92 0.66 -0.45
C ASN A 332 -5.09 0.83 -1.73
N SER A 333 -4.13 -0.06 -2.01
CA SER A 333 -3.36 -0.06 -3.26
C SER A 333 -4.26 -0.12 -4.51
N LEU A 334 -5.29 -0.98 -4.50
CA LEU A 334 -6.19 -1.17 -5.64
C LEU A 334 -7.15 0.02 -5.85
N LEU A 335 -7.66 0.57 -4.76
CA LEU A 335 -8.64 1.66 -4.77
C LEU A 335 -8.02 3.03 -5.06
N THR A 336 -6.75 3.23 -4.68
CA THR A 336 -6.02 4.50 -4.88
C THR A 336 -5.21 4.54 -6.17
N ALA A 337 -5.11 3.41 -6.87
CA ALA A 337 -4.44 3.34 -8.16
C ALA A 337 -5.14 4.18 -9.24
N THR A 338 -4.40 4.51 -10.30
CA THR A 338 -4.90 5.25 -11.47
C THR A 338 -4.69 4.44 -12.73
N THR A 339 -5.66 4.47 -13.65
CA THR A 339 -5.57 3.75 -14.93
C THR A 339 -4.23 4.04 -15.62
N THR A 340 -3.56 2.98 -16.07
CA THR A 340 -2.25 3.07 -16.70
C THR A 340 -2.22 2.19 -17.94
N THR A 341 -1.70 2.75 -19.03
CA THR A 341 -1.46 2.06 -20.30
C THR A 341 0.04 1.96 -20.52
N GLY A 342 0.54 0.73 -20.69
CA GLY A 342 1.95 0.45 -20.90
C GLY A 342 2.40 0.56 -22.36
N PRO A 343 3.70 0.33 -22.64
CA PRO A 343 4.28 0.47 -23.98
C PRO A 343 3.75 -0.54 -25.00
N TYR A 344 3.16 -1.64 -24.54
CA TYR A 344 2.67 -2.74 -25.37
C TYR A 344 1.15 -2.71 -25.54
N GLY A 345 0.50 -1.57 -25.28
CA GLY A 345 -0.95 -1.39 -25.39
C GLY A 345 -1.75 -1.87 -24.17
N HIS A 346 -1.18 -2.75 -23.35
CA HIS A 346 -1.85 -3.23 -22.13
C HIS A 346 -2.29 -2.10 -21.21
N THR A 347 -3.58 -2.07 -20.94
CA THR A 347 -4.20 -1.13 -19.99
C THR A 347 -4.69 -1.88 -18.76
N ARG A 348 -4.51 -1.26 -17.58
CA ARG A 348 -5.08 -1.74 -16.31
C ARG A 348 -5.81 -0.60 -15.63
N HIS A 349 -7.01 -0.90 -15.14
CA HIS A 349 -7.88 0.04 -14.44
C HIS A 349 -7.87 -0.24 -12.93
N PRO A 350 -8.01 0.79 -12.08
CA PRO A 350 -8.12 0.58 -10.63
C PRO A 350 -9.44 -0.13 -10.29
N LEU A 351 -9.54 -0.60 -9.05
CA LEU A 351 -10.78 -1.13 -8.51
C LEU A 351 -11.79 0.02 -8.32
N PRO A 352 -12.91 0.07 -9.07
CA PRO A 352 -13.80 1.21 -9.01
C PRO A 352 -14.67 1.15 -7.73
N ALA A 353 -14.60 2.19 -6.91
CA ALA A 353 -15.25 2.23 -5.60
C ALA A 353 -16.77 2.06 -5.65
N ALA A 354 -17.46 2.80 -6.52
CA ALA A 354 -18.92 2.77 -6.58
C ALA A 354 -19.49 1.41 -7.05
N PRO A 355 -19.00 0.80 -8.16
CA PRO A 355 -19.40 -0.56 -8.53
C PRO A 355 -19.07 -1.60 -7.47
N LEU A 356 -17.92 -1.49 -6.79
CA LEU A 356 -17.56 -2.37 -5.68
C LEU A 356 -18.59 -2.28 -4.53
N LEU A 357 -18.93 -1.07 -4.10
CA LEU A 357 -19.91 -0.88 -3.02
C LEU A 357 -21.29 -1.40 -3.39
N ALA A 358 -21.73 -1.15 -4.63
CA ALA A 358 -22.99 -1.69 -5.15
C ALA A 358 -22.99 -3.23 -5.14
N LEU A 359 -21.90 -3.85 -5.59
CA LEU A 359 -21.72 -5.31 -5.57
C LEU A 359 -21.76 -5.90 -4.14
N LEU A 360 -21.27 -5.14 -3.16
CA LEU A 360 -21.28 -5.51 -1.75
C LEU A 360 -22.61 -5.16 -1.03
N GLY A 361 -23.58 -4.57 -1.74
CA GLY A 361 -24.85 -4.12 -1.14
C GLY A 361 -24.69 -2.97 -0.14
N ARG A 362 -23.66 -2.13 -0.33
CA ARG A 362 -23.32 -1.00 0.55
C ARG A 362 -23.60 0.34 -0.15
N GLY A 363 -24.11 1.31 0.60
CA GLY A 363 -24.21 2.70 0.14
C GLY A 363 -22.85 3.41 0.20
N ASP A 364 -22.62 4.38 -0.69
CA ASP A 364 -21.44 5.23 -0.64
C ASP A 364 -21.60 6.28 0.48
N PRO A 365 -20.80 6.21 1.57
CA PRO A 365 -20.90 7.16 2.67
C PRO A 365 -20.59 8.61 2.24
N GLY A 366 -19.88 8.83 1.13
CA GLY A 366 -19.58 10.15 0.57
C GLY A 366 -20.67 10.72 -0.35
N ALA A 367 -21.58 9.90 -0.88
CA ALA A 367 -22.63 10.34 -1.78
C ALA A 367 -23.79 11.08 -1.06
N ALA A 368 -23.97 10.83 0.23
CA ALA A 368 -25.05 11.41 1.03
C ALA A 368 -24.86 12.90 1.38
N GLY A 369 -23.67 13.47 1.18
CA GLY A 369 -23.36 14.87 1.52
C GLY A 369 -23.77 15.93 0.48
N GLY A 370 -24.22 15.52 -0.71
CA GLY A 370 -24.44 16.43 -1.85
C GLY A 370 -25.89 16.83 -2.14
N SER A 371 -26.89 16.25 -1.45
CA SER A 371 -28.30 16.38 -1.86
C SER A 371 -29.29 16.63 -0.72
N GLN A 372 -28.97 17.53 0.22
CA GLN A 372 -29.97 18.13 1.11
C GLN A 372 -29.71 19.64 1.32
N ALA A 373 -29.72 20.40 0.23
CA ALA A 373 -29.84 21.86 0.28
C ALA A 373 -30.60 22.36 -0.95
N ARG A 374 -31.91 22.07 -1.02
CA ARG A 374 -32.90 22.77 -1.87
C ARG A 374 -34.31 22.21 -1.60
N SER A 375 -35.04 22.85 -0.69
CA SER A 375 -36.46 23.24 -0.90
C SER A 375 -37.06 23.82 0.39
N ARG A 376 -36.89 25.13 0.59
CA ARG A 376 -37.95 25.98 1.12
C ARG A 376 -38.00 27.23 0.26
N ALA A 377 -38.70 27.10 -0.87
CA ALA A 377 -39.13 28.24 -1.66
C ALA A 377 -40.35 28.86 -0.96
N THR A 378 -40.18 30.05 -0.44
CA THR A 378 -41.24 30.95 0.02
C THR A 378 -41.94 31.55 -1.20
N GLY A 379 -43.26 31.34 -1.31
CA GLY A 379 -44.12 32.03 -2.28
C GLY A 379 -44.65 33.37 -1.75
N PRO A 380 -44.96 34.36 -2.60
CA PRO A 380 -45.37 35.70 -2.17
C PRO A 380 -46.88 35.92 -2.14
N GLY A 381 -47.37 36.58 -1.08
CA GLY A 381 -48.53 37.51 -0.99
C GLY A 381 -49.96 36.99 -1.28
N PRO A 382 -51.04 37.77 -0.99
CA PRO A 382 -51.06 39.20 -0.67
C PRO A 382 -51.93 39.64 0.55
N GLU A 383 -52.00 40.96 0.70
CA GLU A 383 -52.41 41.86 1.79
C GLU A 383 -53.88 41.84 2.25
N SER A 384 -54.12 42.30 3.50
CA SER A 384 -54.77 43.60 3.84
C SER A 384 -55.60 43.56 5.15
N GLY A 385 -55.54 44.65 5.94
CA GLY A 385 -56.49 44.94 7.03
C GLY A 385 -55.89 45.42 8.37
N PRO A 386 -56.10 46.69 8.81
CA PRO A 386 -55.43 47.26 9.98
C PRO A 386 -56.30 47.42 11.25
N VAL A 387 -55.64 47.86 12.35
CA VAL A 387 -56.18 48.50 13.59
C VAL A 387 -56.73 47.48 14.63
N THR A 388 -56.36 47.42 15.91
CA THR A 388 -56.26 48.45 16.98
C THR A 388 -55.51 47.94 18.23
N ARG A 389 -55.15 48.89 19.09
CA ARG A 389 -54.47 48.87 20.41
C ARG A 389 -55.00 47.86 21.45
N GLY A 390 -54.11 47.44 22.36
CA GLY A 390 -54.45 46.88 23.67
C GLY A 390 -53.22 46.58 24.53
N SER A 391 -53.25 46.99 25.79
CA SER A 391 -52.13 47.16 26.73
C SER A 391 -51.93 46.01 27.74
N ALA A 392 -50.71 45.96 28.30
CA ALA A 392 -50.36 45.66 29.71
C ALA A 392 -50.27 44.20 30.24
N GLY A 393 -49.24 43.98 31.08
CA GLY A 393 -49.10 42.87 32.05
C GLY A 393 -47.79 42.07 31.88
N ARG A 394 -46.63 42.48 32.45
CA ARG A 394 -46.10 42.12 33.79
C ARG A 394 -46.15 40.62 34.16
N GLY A 395 -44.98 40.05 34.45
CA GLY A 395 -44.80 39.19 35.63
C GLY A 395 -44.04 37.88 35.44
N ALA A 396 -42.86 37.84 36.08
CA ALA A 396 -42.07 36.69 36.57
C ALA A 396 -41.43 35.73 35.56
#